data_AF-B3Y060-F1
#
_entry.id   AF-B3Y060-F1
#
_cell.length_a   1.000
_cell.length_b   1.000
_cell.length_c   1.000
_cell.angle_alpha   90.00
_cell.angle_beta   90.00
_cell.angle_gamma   90.00
#
_symmetry.space_group_name_H-M   'P 1'
#
loop_
_entity.id
_entity.type
_entity.pdbx_description
1 polymer ?
#
loop_
_entity_poly.entity_id
_entity_poly.type
_entity_poly.pdbx_seq_one_letter_code
_entity_poly.pdbx_strand_id
1 'polypeptide(L)' 'KTAVWFWMKNSNCHSAITSGQGFGGTIKAINSGECNGGNSGEVNSRVNYYKKICSQLGVTTGANLSC' A
#
# COMPACT_ATOMS: atom_id res chain seq x y z
N LYS A 1 12.19 13.30 -6.40
CA LYS A 1 12.99 12.05 -6.43
C LYS A 1 12.93 11.26 -5.11
N THR A 2 12.85 11.93 -3.96
CA THR A 2 12.85 11.31 -2.62
C THR A 2 11.79 10.23 -2.42
N ALA A 3 10.54 10.46 -2.85
CA ALA A 3 9.46 9.47 -2.72
C ALA A 3 9.75 8.15 -3.46
N VAL A 4 10.24 8.23 -4.70
CA VAL A 4 10.63 7.04 -5.49
C VAL A 4 11.86 6.36 -4.88
N TRP A 5 12.84 7.12 -4.38
CA TRP A 5 13.97 6.54 -3.64
C TRP A 5 13.50 5.76 -2.41
N PHE A 6 12.59 6.32 -1.61
CA PHE A 6 12.02 5.63 -0.46
C PHE A 6 11.32 4.34 -0.89
N TRP A 7 10.45 4.42 -1.88
CA TRP A 7 9.67 3.29 -2.39
C TRP A 7 10.54 2.15 -2.92
N MET A 8 11.65 2.48 -3.61
CA MET A 8 12.49 1.51 -4.30
C MET A 8 13.70 1.03 -3.49
N LYS A 9 14.22 1.84 -2.57
CA LYS A 9 15.53 1.61 -1.92
C LYS A 9 15.50 1.66 -0.40
N ASN A 10 14.59 2.40 0.20
CA ASN A 10 14.58 2.65 1.64
C ASN A 10 13.29 2.21 2.32
N SER A 11 12.60 1.23 1.73
CA SER A 11 11.42 0.57 2.28
C SER A 11 11.17 -0.75 1.53
N ASN A 12 10.22 -1.54 2.01
CA ASN A 12 9.77 -2.77 1.34
C ASN A 12 8.56 -2.53 0.42
N CYS A 13 8.26 -1.28 0.03
CA CYS A 13 7.05 -0.99 -0.76
C CYS A 13 7.07 -1.66 -2.14
N HIS A 14 8.17 -1.49 -2.89
CA HIS A 14 8.30 -2.11 -4.21
C HIS A 14 8.26 -3.63 -4.14
N SER A 15 9.03 -4.23 -3.22
CA SER A 15 9.06 -5.68 -3.06
C SER A 15 7.70 -6.24 -2.65
N ALA A 16 6.95 -5.57 -1.76
CA ALA A 16 5.62 -6.01 -1.34
C ALA A 16 4.64 -6.11 -2.51
N ILE A 17 4.55 -5.07 -3.35
CA ILE A 17 3.58 -5.04 -4.45
C ILE A 17 3.97 -5.98 -5.61
N THR A 18 5.27 -6.27 -5.82
CA THR A 18 5.74 -7.17 -6.89
C THR A 18 5.88 -8.63 -6.47
N SER A 19 5.74 -8.95 -5.18
CA SER A 19 5.87 -10.33 -4.65
C SER A 19 4.55 -10.92 -4.15
N GLY A 20 3.42 -10.28 -4.42
CA GLY A 20 2.09 -10.79 -4.08
C GLY A 20 1.63 -10.50 -2.64
N GLN A 21 2.36 -9.68 -1.87
CA GLN A 21 1.92 -9.24 -0.54
C GLN A 21 0.75 -8.24 -0.59
N GLY A 22 0.45 -7.71 -1.77
CA GLY A 22 -0.66 -6.78 -2.02
C GLY A 22 -0.43 -5.37 -1.49
N PHE A 23 -1.43 -4.51 -1.65
CA PHE A 23 -1.32 -3.10 -1.29
C PHE A 23 -1.14 -2.89 0.23
N GLY A 24 -1.74 -3.74 1.06
CA GLY A 24 -1.57 -3.71 2.52
C GLY A 24 -0.12 -3.91 2.95
N GLY A 25 0.67 -4.70 2.20
CA GLY A 25 2.12 -4.82 2.41
C GLY A 25 2.86 -3.49 2.22
N THR A 26 2.40 -2.64 1.29
CA THR A 26 2.98 -1.30 1.07
C THR A 26 2.61 -0.33 2.19
N ILE A 27 1.38 -0.40 2.71
CA ILE A 27 0.95 0.39 3.88
C ILE A 27 1.83 0.04 5.08
N LYS A 28 2.00 -1.26 5.35
CA LYS A 28 2.86 -1.76 6.43
C LYS A 28 4.32 -1.32 6.28
N ALA A 29 4.84 -1.27 5.04
CA ALA A 29 6.20 -0.82 4.77
C ALA A 29 6.40 0.70 4.95
N ILE A 30 5.33 1.49 4.82
CA ILE A 30 5.34 2.94 5.05
C ILE A 30 5.18 3.26 6.53
N ASN A 31 4.15 2.68 7.16
CA ASN A 31 3.83 2.90 8.57
C ASN A 31 3.13 1.66 9.16
N SER A 32 3.93 0.74 9.70
CA SER A 32 3.40 -0.48 10.31
C SER A 32 2.51 -0.24 11.52
N GLY A 33 2.57 0.94 12.14
CA GLY A 33 1.74 1.30 13.30
C GLY A 33 0.27 1.50 12.97
N GLU A 34 -0.09 1.66 11.69
CA GLU A 34 -1.50 1.78 11.26
C GLU A 34 -2.19 0.39 11.17
N CYS A 35 -1.41 -0.66 10.94
CA CYS A 35 -1.89 -2.01 10.72
C CYS A 35 -2.34 -2.71 12.01
N ASN A 36 -3.01 -3.85 11.87
CA ASN A 36 -3.54 -4.69 12.96
C ASN A 36 -4.46 -3.91 13.91
N GLY A 37 -5.24 -2.97 13.37
CA GLY A 37 -6.16 -2.14 14.14
C GLY A 37 -5.51 -0.94 14.84
N GLY A 38 -4.23 -0.66 14.61
CA GLY A 38 -3.56 0.51 15.20
C GLY A 38 -4.17 1.84 14.74
N ASN A 39 -4.49 1.96 13.46
CA ASN A 39 -5.31 3.06 12.94
C ASN A 39 -6.07 2.65 11.66
N SER A 40 -7.21 1.97 11.86
CA SER A 40 -8.06 1.52 10.74
C SER A 40 -8.60 2.65 9.87
N GLY A 41 -8.72 3.88 10.40
CA GLY A 41 -9.15 5.05 9.62
C GLY A 41 -8.15 5.41 8.53
N GLU A 42 -6.86 5.46 8.86
CA GLU A 42 -5.80 5.74 7.90
C GLU A 42 -5.61 4.60 6.89
N VAL A 43 -5.67 3.34 7.33
CA VAL A 43 -5.63 2.19 6.41
C VAL A 43 -6.76 2.30 5.38
N ASN A 44 -8.00 2.54 5.83
CA ASN A 44 -9.14 2.68 4.94
C ASN A 44 -8.98 3.87 3.98
N SER A 45 -8.46 4.99 4.45
CA SER A 45 -8.15 6.16 3.61
C SER A 45 -7.19 5.80 2.48
N ARG A 46 -6.08 5.12 2.80
CA ARG A 46 -5.09 4.65 1.80
C ARG A 46 -5.70 3.67 0.82
N VAL A 47 -6.46 2.69 1.30
CA VAL A 47 -7.13 1.69 0.46
C VAL A 47 -8.14 2.33 -0.49
N ASN A 48 -8.88 3.34 -0.04
CA ASN A 48 -9.84 4.05 -0.87
C ASN A 48 -9.17 4.81 -2.02
N TYR A 49 -8.05 5.49 -1.76
CA TYR A 49 -7.26 6.11 -2.82
C TYR A 49 -6.71 5.07 -3.80
N TYR A 50 -6.17 3.96 -3.31
CA TYR A 50 -5.66 2.89 -4.17
C TYR A 50 -6.76 2.31 -5.09
N LYS A 51 -7.95 2.00 -4.55
CA LYS A 51 -9.11 1.55 -5.34
C LYS A 51 -9.50 2.54 -6.42
N LYS A 52 -9.55 3.84 -6.08
CA LYS A 52 -9.88 4.91 -7.03
C LYS A 52 -8.86 4.97 -8.17
N ILE A 53 -7.57 4.93 -7.84
CA ILE A 53 -6.49 4.99 -8.85
C ILE A 53 -6.50 3.74 -9.73
N CYS A 54 -6.66 2.53 -9.17
CA CYS A 54 -6.79 1.31 -9.96
C CYS A 54 -7.97 1.35 -10.93
N SER A 55 -9.13 1.87 -10.48
CA SER A 55 -10.31 2.07 -11.32
C SER A 55 -10.03 3.05 -12.47
N GLN A 56 -9.38 4.18 -12.19
CA GLN A 56 -9.00 5.16 -13.22
C GLN A 56 -8.01 4.59 -14.25
N LEU A 57 -7.14 3.67 -13.83
CA LEU A 57 -6.17 3.00 -14.70
C LEU A 57 -6.72 1.74 -15.38
N GLY A 58 -7.96 1.33 -15.09
CA GLY A 58 -8.56 0.13 -15.68
C GLY A 58 -7.91 -1.18 -15.24
N VAL A 59 -7.30 -1.22 -14.04
CA VAL A 59 -6.61 -2.41 -13.50
C VAL A 59 -7.33 -2.94 -12.26
N THR A 60 -7.17 -4.23 -12.00
CA THR A 60 -7.62 -4.84 -10.73
C THR A 60 -6.77 -4.34 -9.56
N THR A 61 -7.38 -4.19 -8.39
CA THR A 61 -6.66 -3.84 -7.16
C THR A 61 -5.82 -5.01 -6.63
N GLY A 62 -6.15 -6.24 -7.02
CA GLY A 62 -5.57 -7.45 -6.44
C GLY A 62 -6.13 -7.76 -5.04
N ALA A 63 -5.50 -8.74 -4.38
CA ALA A 63 -5.81 -9.16 -3.01
C ALA A 63 -4.96 -8.42 -1.96
N ASN A 64 -5.21 -8.69 -0.68
CA ASN A 64 -4.43 -8.17 0.46
C ASN A 64 -4.32 -6.64 0.48
N LEU A 65 -5.47 -5.96 0.37
CA LEU A 65 -5.52 -4.50 0.29
C LEU A 65 -5.33 -3.81 1.64
N SER A 66 -5.84 -4.42 2.71
CA SER A 66 -5.71 -3.92 4.07
C SER A 66 -4.49 -4.53 4.75
N CYS A 67 -4.01 -3.81 5.75
CA CYS A 67 -3.35 -4.36 6.92
C CYS A 67 -4.14 -3.86 8.15
#